data_AF-A0AAN5D2U3-F1
#
_entry.id   AF-A0AAN5D2U3-F1
#
_cell.length_a   1.000
_cell.length_b   1.000
_cell.length_c   1.000
_cell.angle_alpha   90.00
_cell.angle_beta   90.00
_cell.angle_gamma   90.00
#
_symmetry.space_group_name_H-M   'P 1'
#
loop_
_entity.id
_entity.type
_entity.pdbx_description
1 polymer ?
#
loop_
_entity_poly.entity_id
_entity_poly.type
_entity_poly.pdbx_seq_one_letter_code
_entity_poly.pdbx_strand_id
1 'polypeptide(L)'
;FTAAVSEIQPTFIIRELPVTLWTMILNFARPYDTNVWICMLAAVFAQIIVWALIGRVEVKVGLRPARSNGEYFAWDVFDDLFNGVDHAFHSISGKLARVVMLVFQKGLLLGMYSALLLTALLTPADNAPIKSQTDIVRLIESGKYK
;
A
#
# COMPACT_ATOMS: atom_id res chain seq x y z
N PHE A 1 59.93 -10.06 -8.25
CA PHE A 1 58.62 -9.45 -8.02
C PHE A 1 58.21 -9.76 -6.58
N THR A 2 58.26 -8.76 -5.71
CA THR A 2 57.82 -8.82 -4.31
C THR A 2 56.29 -8.88 -4.27
N ALA A 3 55.72 -9.73 -3.40
CA ALA A 3 54.28 -9.93 -3.28
C ALA A 3 53.56 -8.60 -2.94
N ALA A 4 52.44 -8.34 -3.63
CA ALA A 4 51.64 -7.16 -3.38
C ALA A 4 51.04 -7.22 -1.96
N VAL A 5 51.37 -6.22 -1.13
CA VAL A 5 50.94 -6.11 0.27
C VAL A 5 49.48 -5.62 0.40
N SER A 6 48.91 -5.04 -0.66
CA SER A 6 47.49 -4.75 -0.74
C SER A 6 46.99 -4.70 -2.18
N GLU A 7 45.86 -5.34 -2.42
CA GLU A 7 45.08 -5.22 -3.65
C GLU A 7 44.11 -4.05 -3.47
N ILE A 8 44.48 -2.87 -3.98
CA ILE A 8 43.64 -1.68 -3.90
C ILE A 8 42.63 -1.76 -5.04
N GLN A 9 41.38 -2.08 -4.71
CA GLN A 9 40.27 -1.96 -5.66
C GLN A 9 39.76 -0.51 -5.67
N PRO A 10 39.54 0.10 -6.85
CA PRO A 10 39.00 1.44 -6.93
C PRO A 10 37.56 1.47 -6.40
N THR A 11 37.35 2.21 -5.32
CA THR A 11 36.03 2.48 -4.75
C THR A 11 35.56 3.88 -5.15
N PHE A 12 34.35 3.98 -5.68
CA PHE A 12 33.74 5.26 -6.04
C PHE A 12 32.83 5.71 -4.91
N ILE A 13 33.13 6.89 -4.34
CA ILE A 13 32.28 7.52 -3.33
C ILE A 13 31.37 8.51 -4.05
N ILE A 14 30.08 8.20 -4.13
CA ILE A 14 29.07 9.09 -4.73
C ILE A 14 28.32 9.82 -3.62
N ARG A 15 28.03 11.11 -3.85
CA ARG A 15 27.17 11.90 -2.96
C ARG A 15 25.74 11.37 -2.98
N GLU A 16 25.15 11.19 -1.81
CA GLU A 16 23.75 10.81 -1.67
C GLU A 16 22.83 11.81 -2.40
N LEU A 17 21.81 11.29 -3.09
CA LEU A 17 20.80 12.12 -3.74
C LEU A 17 20.08 12.97 -2.68
N PRO A 18 19.79 14.26 -2.95
CA PRO A 18 19.08 15.09 -1.99
C PRO A 18 17.69 14.51 -1.73
N VAL A 19 17.43 14.17 -0.47
CA VAL A 19 16.10 13.74 -0.02
C VAL A 19 15.16 14.94 -0.14
N THR A 20 14.18 14.85 -1.02
CA THR A 20 13.13 15.88 -1.18
C THR A 20 11.94 15.57 -0.27
N LEU A 21 11.18 16.60 0.13
CA LEU A 21 9.95 16.41 0.92
C LEU A 21 8.96 15.45 0.23
N TRP A 22 8.92 15.47 -1.11
CA TRP A 22 8.09 14.57 -1.90
C TRP A 22 8.51 13.11 -1.77
N THR A 23 9.82 12.83 -1.80
CA THR A 23 10.33 11.48 -1.55
C THR A 23 10.11 11.02 -0.11
N MET A 24 10.08 11.93 0.87
CA MET A 24 9.71 11.62 2.25
C MET A 24 8.22 11.27 2.39
N ILE A 25 7.33 12.06 1.78
CA ILE A 25 5.89 11.80 1.85
C ILE A 25 5.57 10.49 1.12
N LEU A 26 6.10 10.25 -0.07
CA LEU A 26 5.81 9.02 -0.82
C LEU A 26 6.46 7.76 -0.25
N ASN A 27 7.33 7.85 0.77
CA ASN A 27 7.91 6.68 1.41
C ASN A 27 6.87 5.77 2.09
N PHE A 28 5.70 6.29 2.48
CA PHE A 28 4.64 5.42 3.02
C PHE A 28 4.10 4.45 1.95
N ALA A 29 4.17 4.80 0.67
CA ALA A 29 3.67 3.96 -0.42
C ALA A 29 4.67 2.89 -0.87
N ARG A 30 5.93 2.97 -0.40
CA ARG A 30 7.03 2.06 -0.72
C ARG A 30 6.80 0.57 -0.39
N PRO A 31 6.07 0.17 0.67
CA PRO A 31 5.95 -1.23 1.08
C PRO A 31 5.22 -2.11 0.07
N TYR A 32 4.37 -1.52 -0.77
CA TYR A 32 3.54 -2.23 -1.73
C TYR A 32 3.78 -1.72 -3.15
N ASP A 33 3.85 -2.66 -4.08
CA ASP A 33 3.86 -2.34 -5.51
C ASP A 33 2.58 -1.61 -5.92
N THR A 34 2.68 -0.78 -6.96
CA THR A 34 1.54 -0.05 -7.54
C THR A 34 0.36 -0.96 -7.87
N ASN A 35 0.63 -2.19 -8.32
CA ASN A 35 -0.40 -3.19 -8.61
C ASN A 35 -1.21 -3.57 -7.37
N VAL A 36 -0.56 -3.71 -6.21
CA VAL A 36 -1.22 -4.04 -4.94
C VAL A 36 -2.13 -2.90 -4.51
N TRP A 37 -1.66 -1.65 -4.63
CA TRP A 37 -2.49 -0.47 -4.37
C TRP A 37 -3.74 -0.42 -5.26
N ILE A 38 -3.59 -0.69 -6.56
CA ILE A 38 -4.72 -0.75 -7.49
C ILE A 38 -5.69 -1.87 -7.12
N CYS A 39 -5.18 -3.07 -6.80
CA CYS A 39 -6.00 -4.19 -6.36
C CYS A 39 -6.76 -3.90 -5.06
N MET A 40 -6.12 -3.23 -4.09
CA MET A 40 -6.78 -2.81 -2.85
C MET A 40 -7.91 -1.82 -3.13
N LEU A 41 -7.65 -0.81 -3.97
CA LEU A 41 -8.66 0.17 -4.36
C LEU A 41 -9.84 -0.53 -5.07
N ALA A 42 -9.57 -1.40 -6.03
CA ALA A 42 -10.58 -2.16 -6.76
C ALA A 42 -11.41 -3.05 -5.81
N ALA A 43 -10.77 -3.69 -4.83
CA ALA A 43 -11.45 -4.51 -3.83
C ALA A 43 -12.38 -3.69 -2.93
N VAL A 44 -11.98 -2.47 -2.54
CA VAL A 44 -12.85 -1.55 -1.78
C VAL A 44 -14.07 -1.15 -2.62
N PHE A 45 -13.88 -0.80 -3.90
CA PHE A 45 -15.00 -0.48 -4.78
C PHE A 45 -15.97 -1.66 -4.98
N ALA A 46 -15.43 -2.86 -5.19
CA ALA A 46 -16.25 -4.07 -5.27
C ALA A 46 -17.05 -4.29 -3.98
N GLN A 47 -16.43 -4.08 -2.82
CA GLN A 47 -17.10 -4.21 -1.52
C GLN A 47 -18.23 -3.19 -1.35
N ILE A 48 -18.01 -1.94 -1.75
CA ILE A 48 -19.04 -0.89 -1.73
C ILE A 48 -20.26 -1.30 -2.56
N ILE A 49 -20.04 -1.83 -3.76
CA ILE A 49 -21.12 -2.31 -4.64
C ILE A 49 -21.86 -3.47 -3.98
N VAL A 50 -21.15 -4.46 -3.46
CA VAL A 50 -21.73 -5.64 -2.81
C VAL A 50 -22.58 -5.25 -1.59
N TRP A 51 -22.07 -4.37 -0.73
CA TRP A 51 -22.80 -3.89 0.46
C TRP A 51 -24.02 -3.05 0.07
N ALA A 52 -23.91 -2.19 -0.94
CA ALA A 52 -25.05 -1.44 -1.46
C ALA A 52 -26.14 -2.37 -2.04
N LEU A 53 -25.75 -3.44 -2.74
CA LEU A 53 -26.69 -4.43 -3.26
C LEU A 53 -27.38 -5.21 -2.14
N ILE A 54 -26.62 -5.72 -1.16
CA ILE A 54 -27.18 -6.43 0.01
C ILE A 54 -28.12 -5.50 0.77
N GLY A 55 -27.71 -4.26 1.05
CA GLY A 55 -28.53 -3.28 1.74
C GLY A 55 -29.83 -2.97 0.99
N ARG A 56 -29.80 -2.82 -0.35
CA ARG A 56 -31.01 -2.66 -1.17
C ARG A 56 -31.92 -3.87 -1.10
N VAL A 57 -31.37 -5.09 -1.10
CA VAL A 57 -32.15 -6.33 -0.98
C VAL A 57 -32.78 -6.44 0.41
N GLU A 58 -32.04 -6.16 1.48
CA GLU A 58 -32.55 -6.20 2.86
C GLU A 58 -33.72 -5.22 3.06
N VAL A 59 -33.61 -4.00 2.51
CA VAL A 59 -34.70 -3.00 2.54
C VAL A 59 -35.91 -3.50 1.74
N LYS A 60 -35.69 -4.11 0.55
CA LYS A 60 -36.79 -4.62 -0.29
C LYS A 60 -37.52 -5.81 0.35
N VAL A 61 -36.82 -6.65 1.09
CA VAL A 61 -37.38 -7.80 1.83
C VAL A 61 -38.04 -7.35 3.15
N GLY A 62 -37.85 -6.09 3.56
CA GLY A 62 -38.41 -5.55 4.80
C GLY A 62 -37.66 -5.98 6.06
N LEU A 63 -36.44 -6.52 5.92
CA LEU A 63 -35.57 -6.87 7.05
C LEU A 63 -34.97 -5.63 7.73
N ARG A 64 -35.00 -4.48 7.06
CA ARG A 64 -34.47 -3.21 7.55
C ARG A 64 -35.39 -2.06 7.13
N PRO A 65 -35.64 -1.07 7.99
CA PRO A 65 -36.36 0.13 7.58
C PRO A 65 -35.60 0.84 6.45
N ALA A 66 -36.35 1.41 5.51
CA ALA A 66 -35.77 2.23 4.45
C ALA A 66 -35.01 3.39 5.08
N ARG A 67 -33.70 3.47 4.80
CA ARG A 67 -32.86 4.57 5.26
C ARG A 67 -33.28 5.87 4.59
N SER A 68 -33.11 6.99 5.29
CA SER A 68 -33.34 8.32 4.73
C SER A 68 -32.36 8.59 3.58
N ASN A 69 -32.78 9.39 2.59
CA ASN A 69 -31.96 9.80 1.45
C ASN A 69 -30.73 10.58 1.96
N GLY A 70 -29.62 9.89 2.21
CA GLY A 70 -28.39 10.46 2.77
C GLY A 70 -27.50 9.45 3.49
N GLU A 71 -28.03 8.32 3.96
CA GLU A 71 -27.20 7.23 4.51
C GLU A 71 -26.64 6.36 3.37
N TYR A 72 -25.44 6.70 2.90
CA TYR A 72 -24.78 5.99 1.82
C TYR A 72 -24.13 4.71 2.33
N PHE A 73 -24.54 3.55 1.78
CA PHE A 73 -23.87 2.27 2.02
C PHE A 73 -22.36 2.30 1.72
N ALA A 74 -21.93 3.20 0.82
CA ALA A 74 -20.51 3.43 0.56
C ALA A 74 -19.79 4.03 1.78
N TRP A 75 -20.43 4.97 2.48
CA TRP A 75 -19.85 5.58 3.67
C TRP A 75 -19.70 4.57 4.80
N ASP A 76 -20.67 3.69 5.01
CA ASP A 76 -20.58 2.60 6.00
C ASP A 76 -19.38 1.67 5.75
N VAL A 77 -19.03 1.42 4.48
CA VAL A 77 -17.86 0.58 4.13
C VAL A 77 -16.57 1.32 4.47
N PHE A 78 -16.49 2.61 4.13
CA PHE A 78 -15.35 3.46 4.50
C PHE A 78 -15.20 3.56 6.02
N ASP A 79 -16.31 3.77 6.72
CA ASP A 79 -16.34 3.92 8.17
C ASP A 79 -15.97 2.61 8.90
N ASP A 80 -16.45 1.44 8.44
CA ASP A 80 -16.03 0.14 9.01
C ASP A 80 -14.54 -0.17 8.72
N LEU A 81 -14.04 0.25 7.56
CA LEU A 81 -12.63 0.05 7.18
C LEU A 81 -11.68 0.84 8.09
N PHE A 82 -11.99 2.11 8.37
CA PHE A 82 -11.09 3.01 9.09
C PHE A 82 -11.42 3.16 10.58
N ASN A 83 -12.70 3.26 10.93
CA ASN A 83 -13.15 3.52 12.30
C ASN A 83 -13.68 2.26 13.01
N GLY A 84 -14.01 1.21 12.26
CA GLY A 84 -14.48 -0.06 12.82
C GLY A 84 -15.87 0.02 13.46
N VAL A 85 -16.72 0.89 12.94
CA VAL A 85 -18.09 1.07 13.43
C VAL A 85 -18.92 -0.19 13.17
N ASP A 86 -19.69 -0.60 14.18
CA ASP A 86 -20.39 -1.87 14.14
C ASP A 86 -21.69 -1.77 13.33
N HIS A 87 -21.61 -2.11 12.04
CA HIS A 87 -22.78 -2.20 11.18
C HIS A 87 -23.38 -3.61 11.22
N ALA A 88 -24.58 -3.71 11.80
CA ALA A 88 -25.31 -4.97 11.92
C ALA A 88 -26.06 -5.30 10.62
N PHE A 89 -25.44 -6.11 9.75
CA PHE A 89 -26.17 -6.80 8.68
C PHE A 89 -27.13 -7.83 9.26
N HIS A 90 -28.36 -7.85 8.77
CA HIS A 90 -29.37 -8.82 9.21
C HIS A 90 -29.29 -10.10 8.37
N SER A 91 -28.94 -9.98 7.10
CA SER A 91 -28.70 -11.08 6.18
C SER A 91 -27.41 -11.83 6.50
N ILE A 92 -27.46 -13.16 6.36
CA ILE A 92 -26.29 -14.04 6.43
C ILE A 92 -25.25 -13.65 5.37
N SER A 93 -25.70 -13.25 4.18
CA SER A 93 -24.79 -12.82 3.10
C SER A 93 -24.01 -11.55 3.46
N GLY A 94 -24.65 -10.59 4.13
CA GLY A 94 -24.00 -9.37 4.61
C GLY A 94 -22.98 -9.66 5.70
N LYS A 95 -23.32 -10.54 6.65
CA LYS A 95 -22.38 -11.00 7.68
C LYS A 95 -21.16 -11.70 7.08
N LEU A 96 -21.35 -12.60 6.11
CA LEU A 96 -20.25 -13.28 5.44
C LEU A 96 -19.34 -12.30 4.68
N ALA A 97 -19.93 -11.37 3.92
CA ALA A 97 -19.18 -10.35 3.20
C ALA A 97 -18.37 -9.44 4.14
N ARG A 98 -18.89 -9.14 5.33
CA ARG A 98 -18.19 -8.41 6.38
C ARG A 98 -17.03 -9.21 6.98
N VAL A 99 -17.23 -10.50 7.27
CA VAL A 99 -16.14 -11.36 7.79
C VAL A 99 -14.98 -11.42 6.80
N VAL A 100 -15.26 -11.61 5.51
CA VAL A 100 -14.23 -11.61 4.46
C VAL A 100 -13.46 -10.29 4.46
N MET A 101 -14.15 -9.16 4.53
CA MET A 101 -13.51 -7.84 4.60
C MET A 101 -12.63 -7.69 5.85
N LEU A 102 -13.14 -8.06 7.02
CA LEU A 102 -12.40 -7.95 8.28
C LEU A 102 -11.14 -8.81 8.28
N VAL A 103 -11.21 -10.03 7.75
CA VAL A 103 -10.06 -10.93 7.69
C VAL A 103 -9.03 -10.46 6.67
N PHE A 104 -9.44 -10.17 5.44
CA PHE A 104 -8.50 -9.91 4.34
C PHE A 104 -8.05 -8.45 4.27
N GLN A 105 -8.98 -7.48 4.32
CA GLN A 105 -8.65 -6.07 4.16
C GLN A 105 -8.14 -5.45 5.46
N LYS A 106 -8.84 -5.68 6.58
CA LYS A 106 -8.47 -5.08 7.87
C LYS A 106 -7.42 -5.88 8.64
N GLY A 107 -7.48 -7.20 8.59
CA GLY A 107 -6.53 -8.08 9.27
C GLY A 107 -5.24 -8.24 8.46
N LEU A 108 -5.34 -8.95 7.34
CA LEU A 108 -4.17 -9.37 6.57
C LEU A 108 -3.45 -8.20 5.89
N LEU A 109 -4.15 -7.43 5.05
CA LEU A 109 -3.51 -6.38 4.24
C LEU A 109 -2.96 -5.23 5.09
N LEU A 110 -3.69 -4.79 6.12
CA LEU A 110 -3.21 -3.73 7.01
C LEU A 110 -2.07 -4.23 7.92
N GLY A 111 -2.15 -5.47 8.41
CA GLY A 111 -1.09 -6.07 9.23
C GLY A 111 0.19 -6.32 8.42
N MET A 112 0.07 -6.77 7.17
CA MET A 112 1.22 -6.90 6.26
C MET A 112 1.82 -5.54 5.91
N TYR A 113 0.98 -4.52 5.72
CA TYR A 113 1.44 -3.17 5.40
C TYR A 113 2.31 -2.60 6.53
N SER A 114 1.87 -2.72 7.79
CA SER A 114 2.65 -2.22 8.93
C SER A 114 3.97 -2.96 9.10
N ALA A 115 3.98 -4.29 8.91
CA ALA A 115 5.19 -5.10 8.94
C ALA A 115 6.17 -4.69 7.83
N LEU A 116 5.70 -4.58 6.59
CA LEU A 116 6.53 -4.20 5.43
C LEU A 116 6.98 -2.74 5.50
N LEU A 117 6.16 -1.84 6.05
CA LEU A 117 6.55 -0.46 6.31
C LEU A 117 7.68 -0.40 7.32
N LEU A 118 7.58 -1.16 8.41
CA LEU A 118 8.65 -1.27 9.40
C LEU A 118 9.92 -1.83 8.77
N THR A 119 9.83 -2.88 7.95
CA THR A 119 10.98 -3.42 7.20
C THR A 119 11.58 -2.39 6.25
N ALA A 120 10.75 -1.62 5.54
CA ALA A 120 11.20 -0.59 4.61
C ALA A 120 11.85 0.63 5.30
N LEU A 121 11.49 0.89 6.56
CA LEU A 121 12.10 1.92 7.40
C LEU A 121 13.42 1.45 8.02
N LEU A 122 13.50 0.18 8.40
CA LEU A 122 14.70 -0.41 9.00
C LEU A 122 15.78 -0.76 7.97
N THR A 123 15.38 -1.11 6.75
CA THR A 123 16.32 -1.46 5.69
C THR A 123 16.85 -0.16 5.07
N PRO A 124 18.16 0.11 5.12
CA PRO A 124 18.72 1.26 4.42
C PRO A 124 18.31 1.15 2.94
N ALA A 125 17.83 2.26 2.37
CA ALA A 125 17.53 2.29 0.95
C ALA A 125 18.86 2.03 0.22
N ASP A 126 19.03 0.81 -0.27
CA ASP A 126 20.21 0.40 -1.03
C ASP A 126 20.12 1.04 -2.43
N ASN A 127 20.18 2.37 -2.41
CA ASN A 127 20.35 3.24 -3.55
C ASN A 127 21.83 3.20 -3.86
N ALA A 128 22.37 2.03 -4.22
CA ALA A 128 23.63 2.00 -4.94
C ALA A 128 23.29 2.54 -6.35
N PRO A 129 23.62 3.81 -6.68
CA PRO A 129 23.31 4.37 -8.01
C PRO A 129 24.10 3.66 -9.12
N ILE A 130 25.06 2.80 -8.74
CA ILE A 130 25.88 2.01 -9.64
C ILE A 130 25.68 0.54 -9.29
N LYS A 131 24.98 -0.20 -10.15
CA LYS A 131 25.00 -1.68 -10.14
C LYS A 131 26.00 -2.25 -11.14
N SER A 132 26.45 -1.46 -12.11
CA SER A 132 27.39 -1.85 -13.16
C SER A 132 28.28 -0.68 -13.59
N GLN A 133 29.53 -0.95 -14.00
CA GLN A 133 30.46 0.05 -14.54
C GLN A 133 29.89 0.82 -15.74
N THR A 134 28.99 0.20 -16.51
CA THR A 134 28.29 0.85 -17.63
C THR A 134 27.31 1.93 -17.19
N ASP A 135 26.71 1.79 -16.01
CA ASP A 135 25.82 2.83 -15.46
C ASP A 135 26.62 4.06 -15.03
N ILE A 136 27.87 3.88 -14.57
CA ILE A 136 28.77 5.00 -14.21
C ILE A 136 28.98 5.92 -15.41
N VAL A 137 29.35 5.35 -16.56
CA VAL A 137 29.61 6.12 -17.79
C VAL A 137 28.35 6.88 -18.20
N ARG A 138 27.19 6.22 -18.15
CA ARG A 138 25.90 6.83 -18.47
C ARG A 138 25.48 7.93 -17.50
N LEU A 139 25.76 7.78 -16.20
CA LEU A 139 25.46 8.79 -15.18
C LEU A 139 26.37 10.02 -15.29
N ILE A 140 27.66 9.83 -15.61
CA ILE A 140 28.61 10.93 -15.88
C ILE A 140 28.20 11.67 -17.16
N GLU A 141 27.88 10.94 -18.22
CA GLU A 141 27.43 11.52 -19.50
C GLU A 141 26.12 12.30 -19.34
N SER A 142 25.21 11.86 -18.46
CA SER A 142 23.96 12.57 -18.15
C SER A 142 24.15 13.88 -17.38
N GLY A 143 25.37 14.20 -16.91
CA GLY A 143 25.69 15.43 -16.18
C GLY A 143 25.03 15.57 -14.80
N LYS A 144 24.30 14.54 -14.34
CA LYS A 144 23.61 14.53 -13.04
C LYS A 144 24.55 14.36 -11.84
N TYR A 145 25.78 13.90 -12.09
CA TYR A 145 26.83 13.81 -11.09
C TYR A 145 28.08 14.51 -11.66
N LYS A 146 28.38 15.69 -11.13
CA LYS A 146 29.62 16.43 -11.35
C LYS A 146 30.50 16.33 -10.11
#